data_AF-A0A1Y5T333-F1
#
_entry.id   AF-A0A1Y5T333-F1
#
_cell.length_a   1.000
_cell.length_b   1.000
_cell.length_c   1.000
_cell.angle_alpha   90.00
_cell.angle_beta   90.00
_cell.angle_gamma   90.00
#
_symmetry.space_group_name_H-M   'P 1'
#
loop_
_entity.id
_entity.type
_entity.pdbx_description
1 polymer ?
#
loop_
_entity_poly.entity_id
_entity_poly.type
_entity_poly.pdbx_seq_one_letter_code
_entity_poly.pdbx_strand_id
1 'polypeptide(L)'
;MSFAPIVVGSGLAGWSILTRTRETQQAAFDRSPVIAGDVAAFKEKISSIETSDQLLDDRRLLRVALGAFGLDSDINNRAFIKKVLDSDPADERSFANRLSDKRYLSLAQTFGFTGTEGPQVSGSAVSGDLKERLKDVATPDDLLSDPVLLRLTLKTFGLESDEKNTYFLRSVLESDPADPTSFANRLSDPKYLKMTTALDFANRGAVEVGLSGFVAEFEAAAGTLGTVDDLLKNERLLNATLDVFGLDRSNDIFLRDVLTSDLTDETSFVNQLPDKRYKALSGAFNFGGPAVTGETRAETFVAAVADKLKTITEPRQVISDLAVRDATEDFFGLDEAFAPYGVDILGRRALLDRILTSDPTDPKSFVGLSPDKRYYAASRAFGFNIPERTERAYPDGFADQITRRYADRQFEIGVGNSDQSMRIALSLERELTSIAESGSSAAAQWYTVMSSPPLRQAFETVFNFPSSFAALDVDQQLSRFMERSEATFGTSKVSDFVNSDKLDELTRRFLMFSAIGTAQSGFTPASAALSILSRGAS
;
A
#
# COMPACT_ATOMS: atom_id res chain seq x y z
N MET A 1 -27.46 6.03 -27.88
CA MET A 1 -28.56 6.02 -26.91
C MET A 1 -28.03 5.48 -25.60
N SER A 2 -28.41 6.08 -24.45
CA SER A 2 -28.02 5.56 -23.14
C SER A 2 -28.88 4.34 -22.79
N PHE A 3 -28.24 3.22 -22.46
CA PHE A 3 -28.93 2.04 -21.95
C PHE A 3 -29.44 2.31 -20.52
N ALA A 4 -30.66 1.89 -20.21
CA ALA A 4 -31.23 1.94 -18.87
C ALA A 4 -31.55 0.51 -18.42
N PRO A 5 -31.15 0.10 -17.20
CA PRO A 5 -31.51 -1.22 -16.67
C PRO A 5 -33.03 -1.41 -16.62
N ILE A 6 -33.47 -2.58 -17.04
CA ILE A 6 -34.88 -2.98 -17.11
C ILE A 6 -35.19 -3.90 -15.93
N VAL A 7 -36.18 -3.48 -15.14
CA VAL A 7 -36.78 -4.28 -14.07
C VAL A 7 -38.16 -4.71 -14.53
N VAL A 8 -38.41 -6.03 -14.57
CA VAL A 8 -39.71 -6.60 -14.97
C VAL A 8 -40.38 -7.24 -13.77
N GLY A 9 -41.52 -6.70 -13.35
CA GLY A 9 -42.23 -7.13 -12.14
C GLY A 9 -41.65 -6.53 -10.86
N SER A 10 -42.11 -7.00 -9.71
CA SER A 10 -41.71 -6.53 -8.37
C SER A 10 -41.39 -7.68 -7.42
N GLY A 11 -40.81 -7.36 -6.27
CA GLY A 11 -40.50 -8.33 -5.21
C GLY A 11 -39.63 -9.50 -5.70
N LEU A 12 -39.92 -10.72 -5.22
CA LEU A 12 -39.12 -11.90 -5.55
C LEU A 12 -39.15 -12.29 -7.03
N ALA A 13 -40.28 -12.08 -7.71
CA ALA A 13 -40.42 -12.41 -9.13
C ALA A 13 -39.54 -11.50 -10.00
N GLY A 14 -39.58 -10.19 -9.73
CA GLY A 14 -38.69 -9.24 -10.42
C GLY A 14 -37.21 -9.48 -10.11
N TRP A 15 -36.89 -9.85 -8.87
CA TRP A 15 -35.53 -10.16 -8.45
C TRP A 15 -34.95 -11.37 -9.18
N SER A 16 -35.72 -12.45 -9.34
CA SER A 16 -35.27 -13.63 -10.10
C SER A 16 -34.97 -13.31 -11.57
N ILE A 17 -35.76 -12.43 -12.18
CA ILE A 17 -35.52 -12.01 -13.57
C ILE A 17 -34.30 -11.08 -13.64
N LEU A 18 -34.19 -10.12 -12.74
CA LEU A 18 -33.09 -9.18 -12.68
C LEU A 18 -31.75 -9.90 -12.46
N THR A 19 -31.67 -10.81 -11.48
CA THR A 19 -30.46 -11.61 -11.22
C THR A 19 -30.04 -12.43 -12.44
N ARG A 20 -30.98 -13.10 -13.12
CA ARG A 20 -30.70 -13.87 -14.34
C ARG A 20 -30.24 -13.02 -15.52
N THR A 21 -30.68 -11.76 -15.60
CA THR A 21 -30.36 -10.86 -16.71
C THR A 21 -29.24 -9.87 -16.39
N ARG A 22 -28.81 -9.80 -15.12
CA ARG A 22 -27.88 -8.79 -14.59
C ARG A 22 -26.63 -8.66 -15.43
N GLU A 23 -25.94 -9.76 -15.69
CA GLU A 23 -24.66 -9.75 -16.42
C GLU A 23 -24.80 -9.13 -17.81
N THR A 24 -25.84 -9.52 -18.56
CA THR A 24 -26.10 -8.97 -19.90
C THR A 24 -26.47 -7.49 -19.85
N GLN A 25 -27.31 -7.10 -18.87
CA GLN A 25 -27.73 -5.71 -18.71
C GLN A 25 -26.56 -4.82 -18.26
N GLN A 26 -25.72 -5.29 -17.34
CA GLN A 26 -24.53 -4.59 -16.87
C GLN A 26 -23.54 -4.38 -18.01
N ALA A 27 -23.23 -5.41 -18.80
CA ALA A 27 -22.34 -5.28 -19.94
C ALA A 27 -22.83 -4.27 -20.99
N ALA A 28 -24.14 -4.16 -21.19
CA ALA A 28 -24.74 -3.14 -22.05
C ALA A 28 -24.69 -1.73 -21.41
N PHE A 29 -24.91 -1.64 -20.10
CA PHE A 29 -24.84 -0.40 -19.33
C PHE A 29 -23.43 0.18 -19.28
N ASP A 30 -22.42 -0.65 -19.05
CA ASP A 30 -21.01 -0.24 -18.98
C ASP A 30 -20.50 0.34 -20.31
N ARG A 31 -21.06 -0.14 -21.43
CA ARG A 31 -20.78 0.39 -22.78
C ARG A 31 -21.52 1.67 -23.11
N SER A 32 -22.39 2.16 -22.21
CA SER A 32 -23.07 3.43 -22.43
C SER A 32 -22.05 4.59 -22.49
N PRO A 33 -22.25 5.61 -23.35
CA PRO A 33 -21.24 6.64 -23.57
C PRO A 33 -20.79 7.39 -22.31
N VAL A 34 -21.69 7.58 -21.34
CA VAL A 34 -21.39 8.28 -20.09
C VAL A 34 -20.48 7.42 -19.21
N ILE A 35 -20.86 6.16 -18.96
CA ILE A 35 -20.10 5.25 -18.10
C ILE A 35 -18.74 4.94 -18.73
N ALA A 36 -18.71 4.53 -20.00
CA ALA A 36 -17.47 4.24 -20.71
C ALA A 36 -16.54 5.46 -20.74
N GLY A 37 -17.10 6.66 -20.97
CA GLY A 37 -16.34 7.90 -20.97
C GLY A 37 -15.74 8.24 -19.62
N ASP A 38 -16.50 8.09 -18.53
CA ASP A 38 -16.03 8.40 -17.17
C ASP A 38 -15.00 7.39 -16.68
N VAL A 39 -15.19 6.10 -16.99
CA VAL A 39 -14.21 5.03 -16.74
C VAL A 39 -12.90 5.32 -17.48
N ALA A 40 -12.96 5.64 -18.78
CA ALA A 40 -11.77 5.94 -19.56
C ALA A 40 -11.02 7.16 -19.02
N ALA A 41 -11.74 8.26 -18.74
CA ALA A 41 -11.14 9.48 -18.20
C ALA A 41 -10.48 9.26 -16.83
N PHE A 42 -11.10 8.46 -15.97
CA PHE A 42 -10.51 8.14 -14.66
C PHE A 42 -9.22 7.32 -14.82
N LYS A 43 -9.24 6.25 -15.62
CA LYS A 43 -8.06 5.41 -15.84
C LYS A 43 -6.88 6.17 -16.47
N GLU A 44 -7.17 7.11 -17.36
CA GLU A 44 -6.16 7.91 -18.04
C GLU A 44 -5.48 8.92 -17.10
N LYS A 45 -6.24 9.55 -16.20
CA LYS A 45 -5.76 10.71 -15.43
C LYS A 45 -5.43 10.43 -13.97
N ILE A 46 -6.00 9.39 -13.37
CA ILE A 46 -5.91 9.22 -11.92
C ILE A 46 -4.45 9.11 -11.44
N SER A 47 -3.58 8.47 -12.23
CA SER A 47 -2.15 8.31 -11.93
C SER A 47 -1.38 9.63 -11.83
N SER A 48 -1.90 10.75 -12.36
CA SER A 48 -1.27 12.07 -12.24
C SER A 48 -1.82 12.91 -11.10
N ILE A 49 -2.76 12.39 -10.29
CA ILE A 49 -3.40 13.13 -9.21
C ILE A 49 -2.63 12.91 -7.91
N GLU A 50 -1.94 13.94 -7.45
CA GLU A 50 -1.13 13.97 -6.24
C GLU A 50 -1.87 14.53 -5.03
N THR A 51 -2.76 15.51 -5.23
CA THR A 51 -3.43 16.21 -4.13
C THR A 51 -4.95 16.10 -4.18
N SER A 52 -5.58 16.25 -3.01
CA SER A 52 -7.04 16.26 -2.91
C SER A 52 -7.65 17.38 -3.76
N ASP A 53 -6.97 18.53 -3.86
CA ASP A 53 -7.38 19.66 -4.68
C ASP A 53 -7.41 19.31 -6.17
N GLN A 54 -6.39 18.61 -6.69
CA GLN A 54 -6.38 18.15 -8.08
C GLN A 54 -7.52 17.18 -8.37
N LEU A 55 -7.84 16.27 -7.44
CA LEU A 55 -9.00 15.38 -7.58
C LEU A 55 -10.32 16.17 -7.59
N LEU A 56 -10.44 17.17 -6.73
CA LEU A 56 -11.64 18.00 -6.62
C LEU A 56 -11.83 18.93 -7.82
N ASP A 57 -10.75 19.32 -8.49
CA ASP A 57 -10.75 20.19 -9.68
C ASP A 57 -11.24 19.45 -10.93
N ASP A 58 -10.92 18.16 -11.09
CA ASP A 58 -11.50 17.34 -12.17
C ASP A 58 -12.85 16.73 -11.74
N ARG A 59 -13.93 17.42 -12.10
CA ARG A 59 -15.31 17.01 -11.78
C ARG A 59 -15.68 15.63 -12.30
N ARG A 60 -15.03 15.12 -13.36
CA ARG A 60 -15.31 13.76 -13.88
C ARG A 60 -14.62 12.72 -13.02
N LEU A 61 -13.37 12.95 -12.64
CA LEU A 61 -12.67 12.08 -11.70
C LEU A 61 -13.35 12.07 -10.33
N LEU A 62 -13.74 13.23 -9.82
CA LEU A 62 -14.48 13.35 -8.57
C LEU A 62 -15.80 12.57 -8.60
N ARG A 63 -16.53 12.60 -9.72
CA ARG A 63 -17.76 11.81 -9.90
C ARG A 63 -17.50 10.32 -9.80
N VAL A 64 -16.46 9.81 -10.46
CA VAL A 64 -16.09 8.40 -10.41
C VAL A 64 -15.65 8.01 -9.00
N ALA A 65 -14.79 8.83 -8.39
CA ALA A 65 -14.32 8.63 -7.02
C ALA A 65 -15.51 8.58 -6.04
N LEU A 66 -16.30 9.65 -5.93
CA LEU A 66 -17.44 9.68 -5.00
C LEU A 66 -18.47 8.59 -5.33
N GLY A 67 -18.74 8.36 -6.61
CA GLY A 67 -19.67 7.34 -7.06
C GLY A 67 -19.24 5.93 -6.67
N ALA A 68 -17.95 5.60 -6.71
CA ALA A 68 -17.41 4.31 -6.24
C ALA A 68 -17.63 4.06 -4.74
N PHE A 69 -17.83 5.12 -3.95
CA PHE A 69 -18.15 5.08 -2.52
C PHE A 69 -19.63 5.37 -2.23
N GLY A 70 -20.44 5.70 -3.25
CA GLY A 70 -21.87 6.02 -3.14
C GLY A 70 -22.15 7.37 -2.49
N LEU A 71 -21.23 8.30 -2.70
CA LEU A 71 -21.25 9.68 -2.22
C LEU A 71 -21.62 10.64 -3.35
N ASP A 72 -22.32 10.17 -4.38
CA ASP A 72 -22.67 10.93 -5.59
C ASP A 72 -23.42 12.23 -5.29
N SER A 73 -24.27 12.22 -4.25
CA SER A 73 -25.03 13.39 -3.78
C SER A 73 -24.13 14.55 -3.34
N ASP A 74 -22.93 14.24 -2.88
CA ASP A 74 -22.01 15.19 -2.26
C ASP A 74 -21.01 15.79 -3.25
N ILE A 75 -21.19 15.55 -4.55
CA ILE A 75 -20.33 16.12 -5.61
C ILE A 75 -20.28 17.65 -5.61
N ASN A 76 -21.29 18.32 -5.04
CA ASN A 76 -21.31 19.78 -4.90
C ASN A 76 -20.79 20.27 -3.54
N ASN A 77 -20.56 19.36 -2.58
CA ASN A 77 -20.11 19.67 -1.23
C ASN A 77 -18.57 19.74 -1.14
N ARG A 78 -17.95 20.52 -2.04
CA ARG A 78 -16.49 20.53 -2.25
C ARG A 78 -15.68 20.73 -0.95
N ALA A 79 -16.05 21.73 -0.14
CA ALA A 79 -15.32 22.03 1.10
C ALA A 79 -15.37 20.88 2.12
N PHE A 80 -16.52 20.20 2.20
CA PHE A 80 -16.69 19.04 3.07
C PHE A 80 -15.87 17.85 2.56
N ILE A 81 -15.94 17.53 1.27
CA ILE A 81 -15.16 16.44 0.67
C ILE A 81 -13.65 16.71 0.77
N LYS A 82 -13.21 17.97 0.59
CA LYS A 82 -11.82 18.35 0.83
C LYS A 82 -11.39 18.00 2.24
N LYS A 83 -12.17 18.40 3.24
CA LYS A 83 -11.87 18.10 4.65
C LYS A 83 -11.84 16.60 4.94
N VAL A 84 -12.67 15.81 4.27
CA VAL A 84 -12.63 14.34 4.34
C VAL A 84 -11.33 13.81 3.74
N LEU A 85 -10.99 14.18 2.51
CA LEU A 85 -9.80 13.70 1.80
C LEU A 85 -8.49 14.17 2.45
N ASP A 86 -8.50 15.32 3.11
CA ASP A 86 -7.37 15.87 3.87
C ASP A 86 -7.28 15.31 5.32
N SER A 87 -8.18 14.40 5.71
CA SER A 87 -8.11 13.77 7.04
C SER A 87 -7.08 12.65 7.05
N ASP A 88 -6.21 12.64 8.05
CA ASP A 88 -5.33 11.49 8.30
C ASP A 88 -6.17 10.27 8.76
N PRO A 89 -6.20 9.17 8.00
CA PRO A 89 -6.96 7.98 8.39
C PRO A 89 -6.39 7.24 9.60
N ALA A 90 -5.09 7.41 9.91
CA ALA A 90 -4.43 6.76 11.04
C ALA A 90 -4.72 7.48 12.38
N ASP A 91 -5.03 8.78 12.34
CA ASP A 91 -5.47 9.51 13.52
C ASP A 91 -6.94 9.20 13.85
N GLU A 92 -7.19 8.45 14.92
CA GLU A 92 -8.53 8.16 15.44
C GLU A 92 -9.38 9.43 15.71
N ARG A 93 -8.71 10.58 15.93
CA ARG A 93 -9.35 11.88 16.17
C ARG A 93 -9.57 12.69 14.88
N SER A 94 -9.20 12.16 13.72
CA SER A 94 -9.37 12.87 12.45
C SER A 94 -10.84 13.09 12.09
N PHE A 95 -11.09 14.06 11.21
CA PHE A 95 -12.45 14.44 10.84
C PHE A 95 -13.19 13.26 10.20
N ALA A 96 -12.57 12.55 9.26
CA ALA A 96 -13.17 11.37 8.62
C ALA A 96 -13.49 10.24 9.62
N ASN A 97 -12.60 9.96 10.59
CA ASN A 97 -12.83 8.93 11.61
C ASN A 97 -14.03 9.23 12.52
N ARG A 98 -14.28 10.51 12.80
CA ARG A 98 -15.40 10.98 13.64
C ARG A 98 -16.75 11.01 12.93
N LEU A 99 -16.79 10.90 11.60
CA LEU A 99 -18.05 10.86 10.87
C LEU A 99 -18.82 9.59 11.18
N SER A 100 -20.15 9.73 11.30
CA SER A 100 -21.06 8.61 11.48
C SER A 100 -21.11 7.73 10.23
N ASP A 101 -21.12 8.35 9.04
CA ASP A 101 -21.08 7.65 7.76
C ASP A 101 -19.64 7.27 7.40
N LYS A 102 -19.33 5.97 7.54
CA LYS A 102 -17.98 5.43 7.33
C LYS A 102 -17.54 5.39 5.87
N ARG A 103 -18.44 5.64 4.91
CA ARG A 103 -18.07 5.71 3.48
C ARG A 103 -17.09 6.86 3.21
N TYR A 104 -17.17 7.94 3.98
CA TYR A 104 -16.20 9.04 3.91
C TYR A 104 -14.82 8.64 4.42
N LEU A 105 -14.75 7.86 5.51
CA LEU A 105 -13.50 7.30 5.99
C LEU A 105 -12.90 6.35 4.97
N SER A 106 -13.70 5.45 4.38
CA SER A 106 -13.23 4.54 3.34
C SER A 106 -12.71 5.29 2.10
N LEU A 107 -13.37 6.38 1.70
CA LEU A 107 -12.88 7.27 0.64
C LEU A 107 -11.52 7.87 1.01
N ALA A 108 -11.40 8.45 2.20
CA ALA A 108 -10.15 9.06 2.68
C ALA A 108 -9.01 8.05 2.77
N GLN A 109 -9.27 6.84 3.28
CA GLN A 109 -8.31 5.73 3.37
C GLN A 109 -7.87 5.23 2.00
N THR A 110 -8.82 5.03 1.08
CA THR A 110 -8.51 4.51 -0.26
C THR A 110 -7.63 5.48 -1.03
N PHE A 111 -7.90 6.79 -0.96
CA PHE A 111 -7.07 7.75 -1.67
C PHE A 111 -5.81 8.12 -0.86
N GLY A 112 -5.87 8.21 0.46
CA GLY A 112 -4.68 8.39 1.31
C GLY A 112 -3.84 9.62 0.94
N PHE A 113 -4.47 10.81 0.81
CA PHE A 113 -3.75 12.04 0.43
C PHE A 113 -2.86 12.62 1.53
N THR A 114 -3.04 12.20 2.79
CA THR A 114 -2.39 12.80 3.97
C THR A 114 -1.69 11.79 4.89
N GLY A 115 -1.79 10.49 4.59
CA GLY A 115 -1.11 9.42 5.33
C GLY A 115 0.14 8.91 4.60
N THR A 116 1.01 8.20 5.32
CA THR A 116 2.26 7.62 4.77
C THR A 116 2.00 6.42 3.84
N GLU A 117 0.79 5.88 3.85
CA GLU A 117 0.43 4.67 3.08
C GLU A 117 0.01 4.96 1.63
N GLY A 118 -0.23 6.22 1.25
CA GLY A 118 -0.64 6.59 -0.10
C GLY A 118 -1.99 5.98 -0.55
N PRO A 119 -2.30 5.93 -1.87
CA PRO A 119 -3.49 5.27 -2.39
C PRO A 119 -3.48 3.77 -2.12
N GLN A 120 -4.59 3.25 -1.57
CA GLN A 120 -4.76 1.88 -1.15
C GLN A 120 -5.97 1.24 -1.85
N VAL A 121 -5.89 -0.06 -2.11
CA VAL A 121 -7.01 -0.86 -2.61
C VAL A 121 -7.51 -1.75 -1.47
N SER A 122 -8.55 -1.32 -0.74
CA SER A 122 -9.20 -2.18 0.24
C SER A 122 -9.81 -3.41 -0.46
N GLY A 123 -9.42 -4.61 -0.03
CA GLY A 123 -9.99 -5.88 -0.50
C GLY A 123 -9.20 -6.62 -1.60
N SER A 124 -7.94 -6.29 -1.88
CA SER A 124 -7.11 -7.06 -2.84
C SER A 124 -5.77 -7.53 -2.27
N ALA A 125 -5.80 -8.20 -1.12
CA ALA A 125 -4.63 -8.93 -0.60
C ALA A 125 -4.25 -10.17 -1.45
N VAL A 126 -4.81 -10.38 -2.65
CA VAL A 126 -4.78 -11.71 -3.29
C VAL A 126 -4.12 -11.78 -4.66
N SER A 127 -3.82 -10.70 -5.42
CA SER A 127 -3.40 -10.94 -6.83
C SER A 127 -2.37 -10.01 -7.49
N GLY A 128 -1.79 -9.02 -6.82
CA GLY A 128 -0.65 -8.27 -7.35
C GLY A 128 0.08 -7.61 -6.19
N ASP A 129 1.32 -7.88 -5.86
CA ASP A 129 2.40 -8.55 -6.57
C ASP A 129 3.20 -9.36 -5.54
N LEU A 130 3.19 -10.69 -5.65
CA LEU A 130 3.94 -11.58 -4.77
C LEU A 130 5.45 -11.26 -4.84
N LYS A 131 5.92 -10.78 -6.01
CA LYS A 131 7.33 -10.47 -6.25
C LYS A 131 7.76 -9.19 -5.53
N GLU A 132 6.88 -8.19 -5.46
CA GLU A 132 7.11 -6.94 -4.72
C GLU A 132 7.15 -7.22 -3.22
N ARG A 133 6.18 -7.97 -2.69
CA ARG A 133 6.14 -8.35 -1.27
C ARG A 133 7.29 -9.25 -0.83
N LEU A 134 7.89 -10.01 -1.75
CA LEU A 134 9.07 -10.84 -1.47
C LEU A 134 10.39 -10.04 -1.43
N LYS A 135 10.42 -8.78 -1.91
CA LYS A 135 11.61 -7.92 -1.82
C LYS A 135 11.90 -7.50 -0.38
N ASP A 136 10.84 -7.26 0.39
CA ASP A 136 10.93 -6.79 1.79
C ASP A 136 11.13 -7.94 2.79
N VAL A 137 11.08 -9.19 2.33
CA VAL A 137 11.31 -10.38 3.15
C VAL A 137 12.79 -10.76 3.08
N ALA A 138 13.53 -10.33 4.10
CA ALA A 138 14.97 -10.57 4.21
C ALA A 138 15.28 -11.88 4.94
N THR A 139 14.42 -12.29 5.88
CA THR A 139 14.65 -13.43 6.77
C THR A 139 13.51 -14.45 6.73
N PRO A 140 13.75 -15.70 7.18
CA PRO A 140 12.68 -16.67 7.43
C PRO A 140 11.63 -16.15 8.42
N ASP A 141 12.03 -15.33 9.40
CA ASP A 141 11.15 -14.71 10.38
C ASP A 141 10.16 -13.74 9.76
N ASP A 142 10.60 -12.94 8.79
CA ASP A 142 9.74 -11.97 8.09
C ASP A 142 8.64 -12.70 7.31
N LEU A 143 9.00 -13.79 6.64
CA LEU A 143 8.05 -14.63 5.90
C LEU A 143 7.04 -15.31 6.84
N LEU A 144 7.52 -15.85 7.97
CA LEU A 144 6.68 -16.57 8.93
C LEU A 144 5.77 -15.64 9.74
N SER A 145 6.13 -14.37 9.86
CA SER A 145 5.37 -13.36 10.58
C SER A 145 4.27 -12.69 9.73
N ASP A 146 4.30 -12.84 8.41
CA ASP A 146 3.23 -12.41 7.48
C ASP A 146 2.33 -13.62 7.09
N PRO A 147 1.14 -13.77 7.70
CA PRO A 147 0.28 -14.94 7.46
C PRO A 147 -0.22 -15.04 6.02
N VAL A 148 -0.40 -13.91 5.33
CA VAL A 148 -0.91 -13.86 3.97
C VAL A 148 0.18 -14.30 3.00
N LEU A 149 1.39 -13.77 3.17
CA LEU A 149 2.54 -14.11 2.32
C LEU A 149 3.00 -15.54 2.55
N LEU A 150 3.00 -16.01 3.81
CA LEU A 150 3.26 -17.40 4.15
C LEU A 150 2.29 -18.33 3.41
N ARG A 151 0.99 -18.06 3.50
CA ARG A 151 -0.04 -18.89 2.86
C ARG A 151 0.10 -18.91 1.33
N LEU A 152 0.41 -17.78 0.71
CA LEU A 152 0.66 -17.70 -0.74
C LEU A 152 1.92 -18.46 -1.16
N THR A 153 2.99 -18.34 -0.37
CA THR A 153 4.25 -19.05 -0.61
C THR A 153 4.04 -20.55 -0.50
N LEU A 154 3.44 -21.03 0.58
CA LEU A 154 3.13 -22.46 0.78
C LEU A 154 2.22 -23.00 -0.31
N LYS A 155 1.20 -22.23 -0.74
CA LYS A 155 0.34 -22.59 -1.88
C LYS A 155 1.12 -22.75 -3.18
N THR A 156 2.11 -21.89 -3.43
CA THR A 156 2.95 -21.95 -4.65
C THR A 156 3.76 -23.24 -4.73
N PHE A 157 4.22 -23.75 -3.58
CA PHE A 157 5.01 -25.00 -3.50
C PHE A 157 4.16 -26.23 -3.17
N GLY A 158 2.85 -26.07 -2.93
CA GLY A 158 1.92 -27.14 -2.58
C GLY A 158 2.17 -27.75 -1.19
N LEU A 159 2.38 -26.88 -0.20
CA LEU A 159 2.73 -27.15 1.20
C LEU A 159 1.70 -26.55 2.19
N GLU A 160 0.45 -26.35 1.78
CA GLU A 160 -0.59 -25.65 2.56
C GLU A 160 -0.94 -26.35 3.87
N SER A 161 -0.72 -27.68 3.95
CA SER A 161 -0.93 -28.48 5.17
C SER A 161 -0.05 -28.05 6.33
N ASP A 162 1.10 -27.46 6.04
CA ASP A 162 2.16 -27.19 7.00
C ASP A 162 2.15 -25.74 7.51
N GLU A 163 1.15 -24.94 7.13
CA GLU A 163 0.98 -23.52 7.52
C GLU A 163 1.09 -23.29 9.04
N LYS A 164 0.64 -24.25 9.85
CA LYS A 164 0.69 -24.17 11.32
C LYS A 164 1.99 -24.70 11.93
N ASN A 165 2.89 -25.26 11.14
CA ASN A 165 4.11 -25.92 11.58
C ASN A 165 5.31 -24.96 11.49
N THR A 166 5.21 -23.80 12.13
CA THR A 166 6.12 -22.67 11.96
C THR A 166 7.57 -22.99 12.36
N TYR A 167 7.79 -23.79 13.40
CA TYR A 167 9.13 -24.23 13.81
C TYR A 167 9.81 -25.12 12.76
N PHE A 168 9.05 -26.04 12.16
CA PHE A 168 9.56 -26.90 11.10
C PHE A 168 9.85 -26.09 9.83
N LEU A 169 8.91 -25.23 9.41
CA LEU A 169 9.08 -24.36 8.26
C LEU A 169 10.28 -23.43 8.42
N ARG A 170 10.51 -22.90 9.63
CA ARG A 170 11.73 -22.15 9.97
C ARG A 170 12.99 -22.95 9.69
N SER A 171 13.12 -24.17 10.24
CA SER A 171 14.30 -25.02 10.01
C SER A 171 14.49 -25.40 8.54
N VAL A 172 13.41 -25.52 7.76
CA VAL A 172 13.48 -25.70 6.31
C VAL A 172 14.02 -24.46 5.61
N LEU A 173 13.49 -23.28 5.94
CA LEU A 173 13.85 -22.01 5.31
C LEU A 173 15.26 -21.52 5.68
N GLU A 174 15.75 -21.87 6.87
CA GLU A 174 17.11 -21.59 7.35
C GLU A 174 18.17 -22.53 6.75
N SER A 175 17.77 -23.62 6.09
CA SER A 175 18.71 -24.58 5.52
C SER A 175 19.46 -24.00 4.32
N ASP A 176 20.77 -24.24 4.25
CA ASP A 176 21.54 -23.99 3.03
C ASP A 176 21.19 -25.02 1.95
N PRO A 177 20.62 -24.63 0.79
CA PRO A 177 20.30 -25.57 -0.28
C PRO A 177 21.54 -26.17 -0.95
N ALA A 178 22.72 -25.52 -0.86
CA ALA A 178 23.96 -25.98 -1.45
C ALA A 178 24.70 -27.03 -0.60
N ASP A 179 24.46 -27.07 0.72
CA ASP A 179 25.00 -28.09 1.62
C ASP A 179 24.19 -29.41 1.51
N PRO A 180 24.77 -30.50 0.97
CA PRO A 180 24.08 -31.80 0.84
C PRO A 180 23.65 -32.40 2.17
N THR A 181 24.21 -31.90 3.28
CA THR A 181 23.90 -32.35 4.63
C THR A 181 22.90 -31.44 5.35
N SER A 182 22.36 -30.39 4.71
CA SER A 182 21.41 -29.48 5.34
C SER A 182 20.06 -30.14 5.66
N PHE A 183 19.29 -29.54 6.57
CA PHE A 183 18.02 -30.10 7.02
C PHE A 183 17.04 -30.30 5.85
N ALA A 184 16.89 -29.30 4.97
CA ALA A 184 16.06 -29.40 3.77
C ALA A 184 16.52 -30.53 2.81
N ASN A 185 17.82 -30.74 2.63
CA ASN A 185 18.36 -31.82 1.77
C ASN A 185 18.13 -33.23 2.33
N ARG A 186 17.89 -33.37 3.64
CA ARG A 186 17.58 -34.66 4.29
C ARG A 186 16.09 -35.01 4.30
N LEU A 187 15.20 -34.07 3.94
CA LEU A 187 13.77 -34.31 3.92
C LEU A 187 13.36 -35.19 2.73
N SER A 188 12.37 -36.05 2.96
CA SER A 188 11.87 -36.96 1.91
C SER A 188 11.00 -36.27 0.85
N ASP A 189 10.35 -35.15 1.20
CA ASP A 189 9.55 -34.39 0.24
C ASP A 189 10.40 -33.33 -0.46
N PRO A 190 10.61 -33.42 -1.79
CA PRO A 190 11.45 -32.49 -2.55
C PRO A 190 10.87 -31.08 -2.65
N LYS A 191 9.60 -30.86 -2.28
CA LYS A 191 8.98 -29.52 -2.29
C LYS A 191 9.64 -28.56 -1.31
N TYR A 192 10.10 -29.06 -0.16
CA TYR A 192 10.80 -28.24 0.83
C TYR A 192 12.13 -27.75 0.30
N LEU A 193 12.92 -28.62 -0.31
CA LEU A 193 14.17 -28.23 -0.96
C LEU A 193 13.92 -27.22 -2.08
N LYS A 194 12.89 -27.42 -2.92
CA LYS A 194 12.53 -26.45 -3.97
C LYS A 194 12.14 -25.08 -3.42
N MET A 195 11.39 -25.04 -2.31
CA MET A 195 11.02 -23.79 -1.63
C MET A 195 12.26 -23.10 -1.05
N THR A 196 13.10 -23.84 -0.35
CA THR A 196 14.35 -23.33 0.24
C THR A 196 15.31 -22.82 -0.85
N THR A 197 15.47 -23.53 -1.97
CA THR A 197 16.31 -23.06 -3.10
C THR A 197 15.73 -21.83 -3.78
N ALA A 198 14.40 -21.71 -3.88
CA ALA A 198 13.77 -20.56 -4.52
C ALA A 198 13.87 -19.28 -3.67
N LEU A 199 13.85 -19.41 -2.35
CA LEU A 199 13.91 -18.29 -1.41
C LEU A 199 15.35 -17.98 -0.98
N ASP A 200 16.15 -19.02 -0.74
CA ASP A 200 17.58 -19.00 -0.46
C ASP A 200 18.01 -18.08 0.69
N PHE A 201 17.24 -18.03 1.77
CA PHE A 201 17.51 -17.16 2.93
C PHE A 201 18.88 -17.41 3.57
N ALA A 202 19.36 -18.65 3.56
CA ALA A 202 20.67 -19.03 4.12
C ALA A 202 21.84 -18.32 3.42
N ASN A 203 21.73 -18.09 2.10
CA ASN A 203 22.74 -17.40 1.30
C ASN A 203 22.42 -15.91 1.08
N ARG A 204 21.21 -15.47 1.45
CA ARG A 204 20.84 -14.04 1.55
C ARG A 204 21.36 -13.37 2.83
N GLY A 205 22.10 -14.09 3.68
CA GLY A 205 22.41 -13.76 5.08
C GLY A 205 22.50 -12.26 5.36
N ALA A 206 21.75 -11.81 6.38
CA ALA A 206 21.62 -10.43 6.85
C ALA A 206 22.85 -9.54 6.58
N VAL A 207 22.94 -9.01 5.37
CA VAL A 207 23.80 -7.87 5.09
C VAL A 207 23.00 -6.70 5.63
N GLU A 208 23.44 -6.11 6.73
CA GLU A 208 23.01 -4.74 7.03
C GLU A 208 23.39 -3.91 5.79
N VAL A 209 22.41 -3.53 4.97
CA VAL A 209 22.67 -2.77 3.73
C VAL A 209 22.96 -1.32 4.11
N GLY A 210 23.79 -0.62 3.33
CA GLY A 210 24.15 0.76 3.60
C GLY A 210 25.19 0.93 4.72
N LEU A 211 25.13 2.07 5.41
CA LEU A 211 26.23 2.51 6.29
C LEU A 211 26.53 1.57 7.46
N SER A 212 25.49 0.96 8.04
CA SER A 212 25.63 0.09 9.21
C SER A 212 26.44 -1.16 8.90
N GLY A 213 26.17 -1.85 7.79
CA GLY A 213 26.93 -3.04 7.42
C GLY A 213 28.34 -2.72 6.97
N PHE A 214 28.57 -1.59 6.30
CA PHE A 214 29.94 -1.16 6.00
C PHE A 214 30.75 -0.93 7.28
N VAL A 215 30.20 -0.21 8.25
CA VAL A 215 30.89 0.02 9.53
C VAL A 215 31.17 -1.30 10.25
N ALA A 216 30.19 -2.20 10.33
CA ALA A 216 30.36 -3.49 10.98
C ALA A 216 31.45 -4.36 10.32
N GLU A 217 31.43 -4.47 8.98
CA GLU A 217 32.43 -5.25 8.24
C GLU A 217 33.82 -4.60 8.27
N PHE A 218 33.89 -3.27 8.31
CA PHE A 218 35.15 -2.53 8.42
C PHE A 218 35.78 -2.71 9.80
N GLU A 219 35.01 -2.58 10.88
CA GLU A 219 35.47 -2.84 12.25
C GLU A 219 35.93 -4.30 12.42
N ALA A 220 35.23 -5.26 11.80
CA ALA A 220 35.62 -6.66 11.81
C ALA A 220 36.95 -6.92 11.09
N ALA A 221 37.28 -6.12 10.07
CA ALA A 221 38.53 -6.20 9.32
C ALA A 221 39.66 -5.34 9.92
N ALA A 222 39.35 -4.51 10.93
CA ALA A 222 40.30 -3.55 11.51
C ALA A 222 41.58 -4.25 11.99
N GLY A 223 42.73 -3.73 11.58
CA GLY A 223 44.05 -4.29 11.90
C GLY A 223 44.57 -5.36 10.94
N THR A 224 43.75 -5.89 10.03
CA THR A 224 44.18 -6.82 8.96
C THR A 224 44.14 -6.20 7.56
N LEU A 225 43.44 -5.07 7.41
CA LEU A 225 43.31 -4.35 6.15
C LEU A 225 44.50 -3.41 5.92
N GLY A 226 45.56 -3.91 5.28
CA GLY A 226 46.77 -3.09 4.98
C GLY A 226 47.01 -2.86 3.49
N THR A 227 46.49 -3.73 2.64
CA THR A 227 46.75 -3.71 1.19
C THR A 227 45.47 -3.87 0.38
N VAL A 228 45.55 -3.51 -0.90
CA VAL A 228 44.48 -3.77 -1.87
C VAL A 228 44.11 -5.26 -1.93
N ASP A 229 45.08 -6.16 -1.73
CA ASP A 229 44.83 -7.61 -1.72
C ASP A 229 43.97 -8.05 -0.53
N ASP A 230 44.14 -7.39 0.62
CA ASP A 230 43.37 -7.69 1.83
C ASP A 230 41.90 -7.27 1.62
N LEU A 231 41.67 -6.11 1.01
CA LEU A 231 40.32 -5.65 0.67
C LEU A 231 39.68 -6.53 -0.40
N LEU A 232 40.41 -6.87 -1.47
CA LEU A 232 39.87 -7.68 -2.56
C LEU A 232 39.52 -9.12 -2.15
N LYS A 233 40.23 -9.69 -1.16
CA LYS A 233 39.94 -11.03 -0.61
C LYS A 233 38.79 -11.04 0.39
N ASN A 234 38.51 -9.93 1.06
CA ASN A 234 37.40 -9.82 2.00
C ASN A 234 36.12 -9.44 1.24
N GLU A 235 35.44 -10.44 0.68
CA GLU A 235 34.24 -10.23 -0.15
C GLU A 235 33.13 -9.45 0.58
N ARG A 236 32.98 -9.63 1.90
CA ARG A 236 31.94 -8.94 2.68
C ARG A 236 32.24 -7.44 2.78
N LEU A 237 33.44 -7.09 3.24
CA LEU A 237 33.86 -5.70 3.33
C LEU A 237 33.87 -5.04 1.96
N LEU A 238 34.32 -5.75 0.93
CA LEU A 238 34.39 -5.25 -0.42
C LEU A 238 32.99 -4.96 -1.00
N ASN A 239 32.03 -5.86 -0.79
CA ASN A 239 30.65 -5.65 -1.21
C ASN A 239 30.00 -4.50 -0.43
N ALA A 240 30.19 -4.44 0.89
CA ALA A 240 29.67 -3.34 1.71
C ALA A 240 30.29 -1.99 1.31
N THR A 241 31.57 -1.97 0.98
CA THR A 241 32.27 -0.79 0.45
C THR A 241 31.66 -0.34 -0.87
N LEU A 242 31.54 -1.25 -1.84
CA LEU A 242 30.94 -0.94 -3.14
C LEU A 242 29.50 -0.43 -2.99
N ASP A 243 28.72 -1.03 -2.08
CA ASP A 243 27.35 -0.59 -1.79
C ASP A 243 27.29 0.84 -1.25
N VAL A 244 28.12 1.19 -0.26
CA VAL A 244 28.18 2.56 0.29
C VAL A 244 28.57 3.59 -0.77
N PHE A 245 29.47 3.25 -1.68
CA PHE A 245 29.81 4.10 -2.83
C PHE A 245 28.79 4.03 -3.97
N GLY A 246 27.77 3.18 -3.89
CA GLY A 246 26.77 2.96 -4.94
C GLY A 246 27.35 2.38 -6.23
N LEU A 247 28.43 1.62 -6.14
CA LEU A 247 29.15 1.02 -7.26
C LEU A 247 28.74 -0.44 -7.43
N ASP A 248 28.56 -0.87 -8.67
CA ASP A 248 28.33 -2.27 -8.99
C ASP A 248 29.63 -3.08 -8.91
N ARG A 249 29.50 -4.38 -8.64
CA ARG A 249 30.65 -5.31 -8.70
C ARG A 249 31.20 -5.35 -10.13
N SER A 250 32.42 -4.90 -10.28
CA SER A 250 33.22 -5.05 -11.51
C SER A 250 34.26 -6.16 -11.33
N ASN A 251 35.07 -6.42 -12.36
CA ASN A 251 36.14 -7.41 -12.27
C ASN A 251 37.29 -6.94 -11.37
N ASP A 252 37.96 -7.88 -10.73
CA ASP A 252 39.02 -7.60 -9.73
C ASP A 252 40.22 -6.85 -10.30
N ILE A 253 40.50 -6.99 -11.61
CA ILE A 253 41.60 -6.28 -12.27
C ILE A 253 41.29 -4.78 -12.30
N PHE A 254 40.08 -4.43 -12.73
CA PHE A 254 39.63 -3.04 -12.76
C PHE A 254 39.59 -2.43 -11.36
N LEU A 255 39.05 -3.15 -10.36
CA LEU A 255 39.01 -2.64 -8.99
C LEU A 255 40.40 -2.46 -8.41
N ARG A 256 41.35 -3.34 -8.75
CA ARG A 256 42.75 -3.15 -8.38
C ARG A 256 43.31 -1.88 -8.99
N ASP A 257 43.17 -1.68 -10.30
CA ASP A 257 43.65 -0.47 -10.99
C ASP A 257 43.04 0.81 -10.38
N VAL A 258 41.77 0.77 -9.99
CA VAL A 258 41.12 1.85 -9.24
C VAL A 258 41.81 2.08 -7.90
N LEU A 259 41.88 1.05 -7.05
CA LEU A 259 42.31 1.17 -5.66
C LEU A 259 43.81 1.48 -5.50
N THR A 260 44.64 1.08 -6.47
CA THR A 260 46.09 1.35 -6.47
C THR A 260 46.48 2.61 -7.25
N SER A 261 45.53 3.40 -7.73
CA SER A 261 45.83 4.63 -8.45
C SER A 261 46.40 5.72 -7.53
N ASP A 262 47.40 6.46 -8.03
CA ASP A 262 47.90 7.66 -7.37
C ASP A 262 46.96 8.83 -7.62
N LEU A 263 46.33 9.34 -6.55
CA LEU A 263 45.37 10.43 -6.63
C LEU A 263 46.02 11.78 -6.94
N THR A 264 47.33 11.91 -6.73
CA THR A 264 48.09 13.15 -6.96
C THR A 264 48.55 13.30 -8.41
N ASP A 265 48.59 12.21 -9.17
CA ASP A 265 48.89 12.20 -10.60
C ASP A 265 47.60 12.43 -11.41
N GLU A 266 47.46 13.59 -12.05
CA GLU A 266 46.31 13.93 -12.90
C GLU A 266 46.07 12.91 -14.03
N THR A 267 47.09 12.16 -14.43
CA THR A 267 47.01 11.14 -15.50
C THR A 267 46.71 9.73 -15.00
N SER A 268 46.57 9.54 -13.67
CA SER A 268 46.28 8.24 -13.09
C SER A 268 44.92 7.69 -13.52
N PHE A 269 44.76 6.36 -13.46
CA PHE A 269 43.59 5.67 -13.98
C PHE A 269 42.27 6.25 -13.43
N VAL A 270 42.15 6.41 -12.11
CA VAL A 270 40.94 6.99 -11.49
C VAL A 270 40.70 8.46 -11.82
N ASN A 271 41.74 9.25 -12.05
CA ASN A 271 41.60 10.67 -12.44
C ASN A 271 41.11 10.83 -13.90
N GLN A 272 41.26 9.78 -14.72
CA GLN A 272 40.76 9.73 -16.09
C GLN A 272 39.34 9.11 -16.20
N LEU A 273 38.81 8.53 -15.12
CA LEU A 273 37.48 7.94 -15.13
C LEU A 273 36.38 9.01 -15.07
N PRO A 274 35.29 8.87 -15.85
CA PRO A 274 34.17 9.82 -15.81
C PRO A 274 33.39 9.74 -14.50
N ASP A 275 33.33 8.56 -13.88
CA ASP A 275 32.63 8.35 -12.62
C ASP A 275 33.56 8.60 -11.43
N LYS A 276 33.41 9.77 -10.82
CA LYS A 276 34.23 10.22 -9.68
C LYS A 276 34.08 9.37 -8.43
N ARG A 277 33.07 8.49 -8.35
CA ARG A 277 32.91 7.57 -7.22
C ARG A 277 34.09 6.59 -7.09
N TYR A 278 34.72 6.21 -8.20
CA TYR A 278 35.94 5.39 -8.17
C TYR A 278 37.13 6.14 -7.58
N LYS A 279 37.26 7.44 -7.87
CA LYS A 279 38.27 8.30 -7.24
C LYS A 279 38.01 8.45 -5.74
N ALA A 280 36.76 8.66 -5.33
CA ALA A 280 36.36 8.72 -3.92
C ALA A 280 36.67 7.40 -3.19
N LEU A 281 36.32 6.26 -3.79
CA LEU A 281 36.65 4.92 -3.29
C LEU A 281 38.17 4.74 -3.12
N SER A 282 38.96 5.09 -4.14
CA SER A 282 40.42 5.03 -4.05
C SER A 282 40.96 5.94 -2.95
N GLY A 283 40.38 7.13 -2.75
CA GLY A 283 40.76 8.07 -1.69
C GLY A 283 40.35 7.63 -0.29
N ALA A 284 39.28 6.84 -0.17
CA ALA A 284 38.82 6.33 1.12
C ALA A 284 39.87 5.44 1.80
N PHE A 285 40.50 4.55 1.02
CA PHE A 285 41.52 3.61 1.51
C PHE A 285 42.96 4.06 1.21
N ASN A 286 43.16 4.83 0.14
CA ASN A 286 44.44 5.41 -0.29
C ASN A 286 45.60 4.39 -0.43
N PHE A 287 45.37 3.21 -1.02
CA PHE A 287 46.44 2.22 -1.23
C PHE A 287 47.49 2.64 -2.26
N GLY A 288 47.13 3.49 -3.23
CA GLY A 288 47.99 3.94 -4.32
C GLY A 288 48.75 5.26 -4.11
N GLY A 289 48.41 6.01 -3.06
CA GLY A 289 49.03 7.31 -2.76
C GLY A 289 50.29 7.20 -1.90
N PRO A 290 50.98 8.33 -1.63
CA PRO A 290 52.06 8.36 -0.66
C PRO A 290 51.56 7.86 0.71
N ALA A 291 52.40 7.09 1.40
CA ALA A 291 52.07 6.55 2.72
C ALA A 291 51.59 7.69 3.64
N VAL A 292 50.32 7.61 4.05
CA VAL A 292 49.74 8.61 4.95
C VAL A 292 50.29 8.35 6.34
N THR A 293 50.87 9.36 6.98
CA THR A 293 51.19 9.28 8.41
C THR A 293 49.90 9.55 9.19
N GLY A 294 49.05 8.53 9.36
CA GLY A 294 47.78 8.66 10.06
C GLY A 294 46.72 7.66 9.58
N GLU A 295 45.51 7.80 10.12
CA GLU A 295 44.32 7.05 9.69
C GLU A 295 43.94 7.38 8.25
N THR A 296 43.47 6.39 7.52
CA THR A 296 42.81 6.53 6.22
C THR A 296 41.47 7.26 6.38
N ARG A 297 40.94 7.82 5.29
CA ARG A 297 39.62 8.48 5.34
C ARG A 297 38.51 7.51 5.75
N ALA A 298 38.61 6.23 5.37
CA ALA A 298 37.70 5.18 5.80
C ALA A 298 37.78 4.92 7.31
N GLU A 299 38.99 4.83 7.88
CA GLU A 299 39.18 4.70 9.33
C GLU A 299 38.62 5.90 10.08
N THR A 300 38.95 7.13 9.64
CA THR A 300 38.42 8.36 10.25
C THR A 300 36.90 8.45 10.15
N PHE A 301 36.32 8.03 9.02
CA PHE A 301 34.87 7.99 8.85
C PHE A 301 34.21 7.01 9.81
N VAL A 302 34.66 5.76 9.85
CA VAL A 302 34.15 4.73 10.76
C VAL A 302 34.25 5.19 12.21
N ALA A 303 35.40 5.73 12.62
CA ALA A 303 35.60 6.27 13.96
C ALA A 303 34.62 7.43 14.30
N ALA A 304 34.25 8.25 13.32
CA ALA A 304 33.32 9.35 13.51
C ALA A 304 31.86 8.90 13.64
N VAL A 305 31.46 7.82 12.93
CA VAL A 305 30.04 7.39 12.84
C VAL A 305 29.68 6.19 13.71
N ALA A 306 30.58 5.26 14.00
CA ALA A 306 30.26 3.94 14.56
C ALA A 306 29.37 4.01 15.81
N ASP A 307 29.78 4.79 16.82
CA ASP A 307 29.04 4.96 18.07
C ASP A 307 27.75 5.79 17.92
N LYS A 308 27.59 6.50 16.80
CA LYS A 308 26.52 7.46 16.55
C LYS A 308 25.48 6.96 15.56
N LEU A 309 25.74 5.87 14.82
CA LEU A 309 24.84 5.34 13.79
C LEU A 309 23.40 5.17 14.27
N LYS A 310 23.21 4.65 15.50
CA LYS A 310 21.87 4.45 16.07
C LYS A 310 21.14 5.76 16.40
N THR A 311 21.88 6.85 16.56
CA THR A 311 21.34 8.17 16.91
C THR A 311 21.23 9.11 15.73
N ILE A 312 21.98 8.87 14.65
CA ILE A 312 21.92 9.61 13.40
C ILE A 312 20.73 9.08 12.60
N THR A 313 19.56 9.67 12.81
CA THR A 313 18.30 9.34 12.15
C THR A 313 17.83 10.42 11.19
N GLU A 314 18.44 11.62 11.20
CA GLU A 314 18.09 12.73 10.32
C GLU A 314 19.32 13.51 9.80
N PRO A 315 19.24 14.15 8.62
CA PRO A 315 20.35 14.90 8.01
C PRO A 315 20.97 15.95 8.94
N ARG A 316 20.14 16.62 9.75
CA ARG A 316 20.58 17.70 10.65
C ARG A 316 21.64 17.23 11.64
N GLN A 317 21.59 15.98 12.09
CA GLN A 317 22.52 15.44 13.06
C GLN A 317 23.91 15.29 12.43
N VAL A 318 24.00 14.78 11.19
CA VAL A 318 25.25 14.75 10.41
C VAL A 318 25.80 16.16 10.21
N ILE A 319 24.95 17.11 9.83
CA ILE A 319 25.36 18.48 9.49
C ILE A 319 25.83 19.26 10.72
N SER A 320 25.24 18.99 11.89
CA SER A 320 25.53 19.69 13.14
C SER A 320 26.75 19.16 13.88
N ASP A 321 27.08 17.88 13.70
CA ASP A 321 28.25 17.26 14.30
C ASP A 321 29.47 17.47 13.40
N LEU A 322 30.41 18.29 13.86
CA LEU A 322 31.58 18.68 13.08
C LEU A 322 32.41 17.47 12.63
N ALA A 323 32.62 16.49 13.50
CA ALA A 323 33.45 15.33 13.19
C ALA A 323 32.77 14.42 12.16
N VAL A 324 31.46 14.17 12.34
CA VAL A 324 30.69 13.35 11.39
C VAL A 324 30.61 14.03 10.03
N ARG A 325 30.34 15.34 10.02
CA ARG A 325 30.25 16.12 8.79
C ARG A 325 31.55 16.09 8.00
N ASP A 326 32.65 16.48 8.63
CA ASP A 326 33.94 16.61 7.94
C ASP A 326 34.43 15.23 7.46
N ALA A 327 34.25 14.18 8.26
CA ALA A 327 34.57 12.82 7.84
C ALA A 327 33.68 12.32 6.69
N THR A 328 32.39 12.70 6.67
CA THR A 328 31.48 12.38 5.55
C THR A 328 31.93 13.06 4.26
N GLU A 329 32.26 14.35 4.33
CA GLU A 329 32.75 15.11 3.18
C GLU A 329 34.03 14.48 2.61
N ASP A 330 34.99 14.12 3.47
CA ASP A 330 36.25 13.51 3.06
C ASP A 330 36.09 12.10 2.49
N PHE A 331 35.28 11.26 3.13
CA PHE A 331 35.05 9.87 2.75
C PHE A 331 34.40 9.73 1.37
N PHE A 332 33.39 10.57 1.08
CA PHE A 332 32.76 10.62 -0.23
C PHE A 332 33.47 11.55 -1.23
N GLY A 333 34.55 12.22 -0.81
CA GLY A 333 35.31 13.17 -1.64
C GLY A 333 34.49 14.38 -2.09
N LEU A 334 33.57 14.86 -1.26
CA LEU A 334 32.67 15.98 -1.57
C LEU A 334 33.38 17.35 -1.47
N ASP A 335 34.50 17.40 -0.77
CA ASP A 335 35.39 18.56 -0.61
C ASP A 335 35.93 19.09 -1.96
N GLU A 336 36.27 18.19 -2.89
CA GLU A 336 36.80 18.53 -4.21
C GLU A 336 35.80 19.29 -5.10
N ALA A 337 34.50 19.22 -4.83
CA ALA A 337 33.47 19.85 -5.64
C ALA A 337 33.51 21.39 -5.61
N PHE A 338 34.20 21.98 -4.63
CA PHE A 338 34.15 23.42 -4.34
C PHE A 338 35.49 24.16 -4.42
N ALA A 339 36.60 23.44 -4.55
CA ALA A 339 37.93 24.01 -4.69
C ALA A 339 38.03 25.13 -5.76
N PRO A 340 37.33 25.08 -6.91
CA PRO A 340 37.42 26.14 -7.93
C PRO A 340 36.66 27.43 -7.60
N TYR A 341 35.71 27.41 -6.66
CA TYR A 341 34.72 28.50 -6.48
C TYR A 341 34.90 29.32 -5.19
N GLY A 342 35.89 29.00 -4.36
CA GLY A 342 36.21 29.78 -3.15
C GLY A 342 35.06 29.87 -2.15
N VAL A 343 34.22 28.83 -2.06
CA VAL A 343 33.02 28.83 -1.23
C VAL A 343 33.40 28.74 0.25
N ASP A 344 32.75 29.53 1.09
CA ASP A 344 32.98 29.54 2.53
C ASP A 344 32.37 28.30 3.23
N ILE A 345 32.67 28.14 4.53
CA ILE A 345 32.18 27.03 5.36
C ILE A 345 30.64 26.91 5.31
N LEU A 346 29.93 28.02 5.12
CA LEU A 346 28.47 28.06 5.06
C LEU A 346 27.95 27.43 3.76
N GLY A 347 28.63 27.64 2.64
CA GLY A 347 28.28 27.02 1.36
C GLY A 347 28.48 25.50 1.33
N ARG A 348 29.57 24.99 1.92
CA ARG A 348 29.80 23.53 2.04
C ARG A 348 28.71 22.86 2.87
N ARG A 349 28.37 23.46 4.01
CA ARG A 349 27.29 23.00 4.89
C ARG A 349 25.94 22.95 4.17
N ALA A 350 25.63 23.98 3.38
CA ALA A 350 24.37 24.05 2.63
C ALA A 350 24.30 23.00 1.50
N LEU A 351 25.42 22.67 0.85
CA LEU A 351 25.43 21.58 -0.12
C LEU A 351 25.21 20.24 0.55
N LEU A 352 25.95 19.94 1.62
CA LEU A 352 25.80 18.65 2.29
C LEU A 352 24.37 18.48 2.84
N ASP A 353 23.77 19.55 3.39
CA ASP A 353 22.36 19.57 3.74
C ASP A 353 21.47 19.20 2.55
N ARG A 354 21.69 19.84 1.39
CA ARG A 354 20.94 19.56 0.17
C ARG A 354 21.17 18.14 -0.36
N ILE A 355 22.36 17.57 -0.18
CA ILE A 355 22.67 16.19 -0.57
C ILE A 355 21.90 15.22 0.33
N LEU A 356 22.06 15.34 1.65
CA LEU A 356 21.52 14.41 2.63
C LEU A 356 19.99 14.52 2.79
N THR A 357 19.40 15.64 2.37
CA THR A 357 17.93 15.83 2.33
C THR A 357 17.30 15.45 0.99
N SER A 358 18.10 15.01 0.01
CA SER A 358 17.61 14.66 -1.33
C SER A 358 17.42 13.17 -1.48
N ASP A 359 16.22 12.75 -1.89
CA ASP A 359 15.89 11.35 -2.10
C ASP A 359 16.74 10.73 -3.24
N PRO A 360 17.58 9.73 -2.95
CA PRO A 360 18.39 9.09 -3.97
C PRO A 360 17.56 8.22 -4.94
N THR A 361 16.35 7.79 -4.57
CA THR A 361 15.50 6.95 -5.43
C THR A 361 14.74 7.76 -6.49
N ASP A 362 14.50 9.05 -6.24
CA ASP A 362 13.87 9.96 -7.20
C ASP A 362 14.90 10.49 -8.23
N PRO A 363 14.77 10.15 -9.54
CA PRO A 363 15.68 10.63 -10.57
C PRO A 363 15.59 12.16 -10.81
N LYS A 364 14.53 12.82 -10.34
CA LYS A 364 14.34 14.28 -10.43
C LYS A 364 14.85 15.02 -9.19
N SER A 365 15.30 14.31 -8.16
CA SER A 365 15.86 14.92 -6.96
C SER A 365 17.18 15.64 -7.26
N PHE A 366 17.68 16.43 -6.30
CA PHE A 366 18.95 17.13 -6.48
C PHE A 366 20.08 16.15 -6.80
N VAL A 367 20.14 15.01 -6.10
CA VAL A 367 21.16 14.00 -6.33
C VAL A 367 20.91 13.16 -7.58
N GLY A 368 19.64 12.95 -7.96
CA GLY A 368 19.26 12.28 -9.21
C GLY A 368 19.69 13.06 -10.46
N LEU A 369 19.42 14.38 -10.45
CA LEU A 369 19.80 15.31 -11.53
C LEU A 369 21.28 15.70 -11.51
N SER A 370 21.99 15.48 -10.41
CA SER A 370 23.41 15.84 -10.29
C SER A 370 24.27 15.03 -11.27
N PRO A 371 25.16 15.68 -12.05
CA PRO A 371 26.19 15.00 -12.81
C PRO A 371 27.20 14.28 -11.91
N ASP A 372 27.43 14.78 -10.70
CA ASP A 372 28.37 14.18 -9.75
C ASP A 372 27.66 13.10 -8.92
N LYS A 373 27.91 11.84 -9.28
CA LYS A 373 27.28 10.67 -8.65
C LYS A 373 27.75 10.41 -7.21
N ARG A 374 28.77 11.11 -6.72
CA ARG A 374 29.16 11.05 -5.30
C ARG A 374 28.06 11.59 -4.39
N TYR A 375 27.24 12.54 -4.86
CA TYR A 375 26.11 13.06 -4.09
C TYR A 375 25.02 12.01 -3.90
N TYR A 376 24.74 11.23 -4.96
CA TYR A 376 23.84 10.09 -4.90
C TYR A 376 24.36 9.04 -3.90
N ALA A 377 25.66 8.69 -3.98
CA ALA A 377 26.27 7.72 -3.07
C ALA A 377 26.17 8.17 -1.60
N ALA A 378 26.52 9.42 -1.30
CA ALA A 378 26.44 9.96 0.06
C ALA A 378 25.00 9.97 0.60
N SER A 379 24.01 10.42 -0.20
CA SER A 379 22.61 10.41 0.23
C SER A 379 22.10 8.99 0.47
N ARG A 380 22.36 8.07 -0.47
CA ARG A 380 21.97 6.65 -0.38
C ARG A 380 22.58 5.96 0.83
N ALA A 381 23.86 6.20 1.11
CA ALA A 381 24.57 5.52 2.19
C ALA A 381 23.96 5.79 3.56
N PHE A 382 23.60 7.05 3.85
CA PHE A 382 22.92 7.40 5.10
C PHE A 382 21.47 6.93 5.14
N GLY A 383 20.82 6.80 3.98
CA GLY A 383 19.49 6.20 3.86
C GLY A 383 18.46 6.87 4.78
N PHE A 384 18.61 8.17 5.03
CA PHE A 384 17.66 8.90 5.87
C PHE A 384 16.27 8.69 5.31
N ASN A 385 15.30 8.44 6.19
CA ASN A 385 13.90 8.49 5.83
C ASN A 385 13.56 9.95 5.52
N ILE A 386 13.88 10.36 4.30
CA ILE A 386 13.51 11.65 3.75
C ILE A 386 12.01 11.49 3.50
N PRO A 387 11.15 12.17 4.27
CA PRO A 387 9.72 12.10 4.00
C PRO A 387 9.55 12.52 2.54
N GLU A 388 9.14 11.55 1.72
CA GLU A 388 9.11 11.70 0.29
C GLU A 388 8.37 13.00 -0.06
N ARG A 389 8.93 13.75 -1.02
CA ARG A 389 8.08 14.55 -1.90
C ARG A 389 7.75 13.65 -3.09
N THR A 390 7.03 12.55 -2.86
CA THR A 390 6.68 11.60 -3.92
C THR A 390 5.58 12.17 -4.78
N GLU A 391 5.78 12.08 -6.09
CA GLU A 391 4.69 11.87 -7.02
C GLU A 391 3.91 10.66 -6.49
N ARG A 392 2.67 10.91 -6.05
CA ARG A 392 1.79 9.92 -5.43
C ARG A 392 1.61 8.71 -6.36
N ALA A 393 2.20 7.57 -6.00
CA ALA A 393 2.11 6.33 -6.77
C ALA A 393 0.80 5.58 -6.47
N TYR A 394 0.05 5.22 -7.51
CA TYR A 394 -1.16 4.42 -7.38
C TYR A 394 -0.85 2.95 -7.62
N PRO A 395 -1.33 2.02 -6.76
CA PRO A 395 -1.04 0.60 -6.93
C PRO A 395 -1.71 0.04 -8.19
N ASP A 396 -1.12 -1.02 -8.73
CA ASP A 396 -1.66 -1.72 -9.88
C ASP A 396 -3.11 -2.17 -9.63
N GLY A 397 -3.97 -1.96 -10.63
CA GLY A 397 -5.40 -2.28 -10.54
C GLY A 397 -6.23 -1.30 -9.70
N PHE A 398 -5.64 -0.25 -9.11
CA PHE A 398 -6.39 0.79 -8.38
C PHE A 398 -7.50 1.39 -9.25
N ALA A 399 -7.13 1.89 -10.43
CA ALA A 399 -8.08 2.54 -11.32
C ALA A 399 -9.18 1.57 -11.78
N ASP A 400 -8.83 0.31 -12.06
CA ASP A 400 -9.77 -0.73 -12.45
C ASP A 400 -10.77 -1.04 -11.33
N GLN A 401 -10.31 -1.14 -10.08
CA GLN A 401 -11.18 -1.43 -8.97
C GLN A 401 -12.15 -0.27 -8.68
N ILE A 402 -11.65 0.97 -8.67
CA ILE A 402 -12.51 2.15 -8.44
C ILE A 402 -13.53 2.31 -9.56
N THR A 403 -13.11 2.16 -10.82
CA THR A 403 -14.02 2.28 -11.96
C THR A 403 -15.06 1.16 -12.03
N ARG A 404 -14.70 -0.07 -11.62
CA ARG A 404 -15.65 -1.18 -11.48
C ARG A 404 -16.69 -0.90 -10.39
N ARG A 405 -16.26 -0.49 -9.19
CA ARG A 405 -17.17 -0.10 -8.09
C ARG A 405 -18.12 1.02 -8.52
N TYR A 406 -17.60 2.00 -9.26
CA TYR A 406 -18.40 3.07 -9.84
C TYR A 406 -19.46 2.54 -10.80
N ALA A 407 -19.08 1.73 -11.79
CA ALA A 407 -20.01 1.18 -12.79
C ALA A 407 -21.11 0.31 -12.16
N ASP A 408 -20.74 -0.55 -11.20
CA ASP A 408 -21.69 -1.39 -10.45
C ASP A 408 -22.73 -0.53 -9.70
N ARG A 409 -22.28 0.54 -9.01
CA ARG A 409 -23.18 1.45 -8.29
C ARG A 409 -24.07 2.26 -9.21
N GLN A 410 -23.55 2.72 -10.36
CA GLN A 410 -24.38 3.44 -11.33
C GLN A 410 -25.45 2.52 -11.93
N PHE A 411 -25.15 1.23 -12.13
CA PHE A 411 -26.15 0.26 -12.55
C PHE A 411 -27.22 0.05 -11.47
N GLU A 412 -26.82 -0.10 -10.21
CA GLU A 412 -27.75 -0.19 -9.07
C GLU A 412 -28.66 1.04 -8.97
N ILE A 413 -28.12 2.25 -9.19
CA ILE A 413 -28.90 3.48 -9.27
C ILE A 413 -29.89 3.42 -10.44
N GLY A 414 -29.44 2.96 -11.61
CA GLY A 414 -30.29 2.76 -12.79
C GLY A 414 -31.46 1.81 -12.53
N VAL A 415 -31.21 0.71 -11.82
CA VAL A 415 -32.23 -0.22 -11.34
C VAL A 415 -33.17 0.46 -10.34
N GLY A 416 -32.62 1.23 -9.41
CA GLY A 416 -33.37 1.96 -8.38
C GLY A 416 -34.34 3.00 -8.92
N ASN A 417 -34.05 3.59 -10.07
CA ASN A 417 -34.97 4.47 -10.77
C ASN A 417 -36.27 3.75 -11.20
N SER A 418 -36.21 2.43 -11.38
CA SER A 418 -37.38 1.58 -11.66
C SER A 418 -37.97 0.99 -10.37
N ASP A 419 -37.12 0.45 -9.48
CA ASP A 419 -37.53 -0.15 -8.22
C ASP A 419 -36.45 0.02 -7.15
N GLN A 420 -36.74 0.83 -6.14
CA GLN A 420 -35.83 1.13 -5.03
C GLN A 420 -35.51 -0.10 -4.16
N SER A 421 -36.44 -1.06 -4.04
CA SER A 421 -36.20 -2.31 -3.30
C SER A 421 -35.21 -3.19 -4.04
N MET A 422 -35.27 -3.23 -5.38
CA MET A 422 -34.29 -3.96 -6.18
C MET A 422 -32.89 -3.37 -6.04
N ARG A 423 -32.77 -2.03 -6.01
CA ARG A 423 -31.48 -1.37 -5.77
C ARG A 423 -30.87 -1.76 -4.44
N ILE A 424 -31.65 -1.72 -3.35
CA ILE A 424 -31.18 -2.10 -2.03
C ILE A 424 -30.77 -3.58 -2.02
N ALA A 425 -31.59 -4.46 -2.61
CA ALA A 425 -31.27 -5.88 -2.72
C ALA A 425 -29.95 -6.15 -3.47
N LEU A 426 -29.68 -5.43 -4.56
CA LEU A 426 -28.41 -5.55 -5.29
C LEU A 426 -27.19 -5.09 -4.49
N SER A 427 -27.35 -4.13 -3.57
CA SER A 427 -26.23 -3.57 -2.81
C SER A 427 -25.88 -4.36 -1.55
N LEU A 428 -26.79 -5.20 -1.04
CA LEU A 428 -26.64 -5.95 0.22
C LEU A 428 -25.34 -6.74 0.29
N GLU A 429 -25.05 -7.57 -0.71
CA GLU A 429 -23.88 -8.46 -0.74
C GLU A 429 -22.59 -7.67 -0.57
N ARG A 430 -22.39 -6.65 -1.42
CA ARG A 430 -21.20 -5.81 -1.42
C ARG A 430 -21.06 -5.05 -0.12
N GLU A 431 -22.13 -4.42 0.35
CA GLU A 431 -22.09 -3.58 1.55
C GLU A 431 -21.81 -4.43 2.80
N LEU A 432 -22.41 -5.60 2.94
CA LEU A 432 -22.15 -6.51 4.06
C LEU A 432 -20.75 -7.12 4.00
N THR A 433 -20.26 -7.45 2.80
CA THR A 433 -18.88 -7.93 2.59
C THR A 433 -17.87 -6.87 3.03
N SER A 434 -18.05 -5.62 2.58
CA SER A 434 -17.17 -4.51 2.96
C SER A 434 -17.16 -4.25 4.47
N ILE A 435 -18.29 -4.44 5.17
CA ILE A 435 -18.36 -4.29 6.63
C ILE A 435 -17.68 -5.46 7.33
N ALA A 436 -17.88 -6.69 6.86
CA ALA A 436 -17.27 -7.88 7.45
C ALA A 436 -15.74 -7.87 7.35
N GLU A 437 -15.20 -7.39 6.23
CA GLU A 437 -13.76 -7.32 5.97
C GLU A 437 -13.02 -6.26 6.80
N SER A 438 -13.74 -5.34 7.46
CA SER A 438 -13.16 -4.28 8.28
C SER A 438 -12.42 -4.76 9.55
N GLY A 439 -12.44 -6.07 9.86
CA GLY A 439 -11.75 -6.67 11.02
C GLY A 439 -12.25 -6.19 12.40
N SER A 440 -13.34 -5.42 12.43
CA SER A 440 -13.87 -4.79 13.64
C SER A 440 -14.77 -5.73 14.46
N SER A 441 -15.01 -5.37 15.73
CA SER A 441 -15.92 -6.14 16.60
C SER A 441 -17.33 -6.25 16.01
N ALA A 442 -18.09 -7.29 16.40
CA ALA A 442 -19.46 -7.48 15.91
C ALA A 442 -20.35 -6.25 16.16
N ALA A 443 -20.20 -5.60 17.32
CA ALA A 443 -20.93 -4.36 17.63
C ALA A 443 -20.56 -3.21 16.69
N ALA A 444 -19.26 -3.01 16.40
CA ALA A 444 -18.79 -1.99 15.47
C ALA A 444 -19.31 -2.21 14.03
N GLN A 445 -19.38 -3.47 13.59
CA GLN A 445 -19.98 -3.83 12.31
C GLN A 445 -21.47 -3.45 12.27
N TRP A 446 -22.23 -3.70 13.33
CA TRP A 446 -23.63 -3.32 13.42
C TRP A 446 -23.86 -1.81 13.51
N TYR A 447 -23.02 -1.05 14.20
CA TYR A 447 -23.07 0.42 14.11
C TYR A 447 -22.87 0.88 12.67
N THR A 448 -21.98 0.23 11.91
CA THR A 448 -21.77 0.55 10.50
C THR A 448 -23.02 0.22 9.67
N VAL A 449 -23.65 -0.95 9.89
CA VAL A 449 -24.94 -1.32 9.30
C VAL A 449 -26.03 -0.27 9.59
N MET A 450 -26.19 0.15 10.85
CA MET A 450 -27.18 1.15 11.26
C MET A 450 -26.88 2.56 10.73
N SER A 451 -25.61 2.85 10.41
CA SER A 451 -25.20 4.12 9.84
C SER A 451 -25.37 4.18 8.30
N SER A 452 -25.38 3.03 7.63
CA SER A 452 -25.65 2.92 6.18
C SER A 452 -27.16 2.99 5.93
N PRO A 453 -27.69 4.02 5.24
CA PRO A 453 -29.12 4.11 4.94
C PRO A 453 -29.71 2.88 4.23
N PRO A 454 -29.11 2.32 3.16
CA PRO A 454 -29.67 1.14 2.49
C PRO A 454 -29.68 -0.12 3.36
N LEU A 455 -28.60 -0.39 4.11
CA LEU A 455 -28.55 -1.55 5.00
C LEU A 455 -29.52 -1.40 6.18
N ARG A 456 -29.55 -0.22 6.78
CA ARG A 456 -30.50 0.10 7.85
C ARG A 456 -31.93 -0.13 7.38
N GLN A 457 -32.29 0.41 6.21
CA GLN A 457 -33.62 0.22 5.64
C GLN A 457 -33.92 -1.27 5.40
N ALA A 458 -32.97 -2.03 4.88
CA ALA A 458 -33.17 -3.46 4.64
C ALA A 458 -33.47 -4.23 5.93
N PHE A 459 -32.65 -4.04 6.96
CA PHE A 459 -32.83 -4.71 8.24
C PHE A 459 -34.04 -4.21 9.02
N GLU A 460 -34.33 -2.90 9.06
CA GLU A 460 -35.54 -2.35 9.69
C GLU A 460 -36.81 -2.93 9.06
N THR A 461 -36.81 -3.08 7.72
CA THR A 461 -37.92 -3.69 6.98
C THR A 461 -38.08 -5.16 7.34
N VAL A 462 -36.99 -5.93 7.37
CA VAL A 462 -37.04 -7.36 7.70
C VAL A 462 -37.39 -7.62 9.16
N PHE A 463 -36.91 -6.78 10.07
CA PHE A 463 -37.21 -6.87 11.50
C PHE A 463 -38.55 -6.22 11.87
N ASN A 464 -39.21 -5.58 10.89
CA ASN A 464 -40.47 -4.88 11.06
C ASN A 464 -40.41 -3.86 12.21
N PHE A 465 -39.34 -3.07 12.26
CA PHE A 465 -39.20 -2.00 13.24
C PHE A 465 -40.12 -0.82 12.89
N PRO A 466 -40.89 -0.27 13.85
CA PRO A 466 -41.74 0.89 13.61
C PRO A 466 -40.88 2.15 13.41
N SER A 467 -41.43 3.19 12.78
CA SER A 467 -40.72 4.46 12.56
C SER A 467 -40.27 5.14 13.86
N SER A 468 -40.96 4.91 14.98
CA SER A 468 -40.56 5.41 16.31
C SER A 468 -39.29 4.75 16.85
N PHE A 469 -38.84 3.64 16.27
CA PHE A 469 -37.61 2.95 16.67
C PHE A 469 -36.38 3.83 16.53
N ALA A 470 -36.33 4.69 15.51
CA ALA A 470 -35.21 5.61 15.28
C ALA A 470 -35.04 6.66 16.40
N ALA A 471 -36.05 6.85 17.26
CA ALA A 471 -35.98 7.77 18.40
C ALA A 471 -35.30 7.16 19.64
N LEU A 472 -35.02 5.86 19.65
CA LEU A 472 -34.31 5.21 20.75
C LEU A 472 -32.85 5.64 20.81
N ASP A 473 -32.22 5.47 21.97
CA ASP A 473 -30.77 5.63 22.09
C ASP A 473 -30.02 4.62 21.20
N VAL A 474 -28.88 5.03 20.64
CA VAL A 474 -28.14 4.24 19.64
C VAL A 474 -27.69 2.88 20.20
N ASP A 475 -27.36 2.78 21.49
CA ASP A 475 -26.94 1.52 22.10
C ASP A 475 -28.13 0.56 22.30
N GLN A 476 -29.31 1.12 22.55
CA GLN A 476 -30.56 0.35 22.57
C GLN A 476 -30.94 -0.11 21.17
N GLN A 477 -30.75 0.74 20.15
CA GLN A 477 -30.95 0.34 18.76
C GLN A 477 -30.02 -0.81 18.39
N LEU A 478 -28.72 -0.69 18.68
CA LEU A 478 -27.73 -1.74 18.45
C LEU A 478 -28.18 -3.08 19.03
N SER A 479 -28.53 -3.08 20.32
CA SER A 479 -28.94 -4.28 21.05
C SER A 479 -30.14 -4.94 20.37
N ARG A 480 -31.15 -4.14 19.97
CA ARG A 480 -32.34 -4.65 19.28
C ARG A 480 -32.06 -5.18 17.88
N PHE A 481 -31.15 -4.55 17.13
CA PHE A 481 -30.69 -5.07 15.84
C PHE A 481 -30.02 -6.43 15.99
N MET A 482 -29.09 -6.57 16.93
CA MET A 482 -28.37 -7.82 17.19
C MET A 482 -29.32 -8.93 17.67
N GLU A 483 -30.23 -8.64 18.61
CA GLU A 483 -31.24 -9.58 19.09
C GLU A 483 -32.17 -10.05 17.98
N ARG A 484 -32.65 -9.14 17.11
CA ARG A 484 -33.53 -9.50 15.99
C ARG A 484 -32.80 -10.27 14.91
N SER A 485 -31.54 -9.94 14.65
CA SER A 485 -30.71 -10.71 13.74
C SER A 485 -30.53 -12.14 14.24
N GLU A 486 -30.20 -12.32 15.53
CA GLU A 486 -30.07 -13.64 16.14
C GLU A 486 -31.39 -14.42 16.06
N ALA A 487 -32.52 -13.79 16.40
CA ALA A 487 -33.83 -14.42 16.35
C ALA A 487 -34.33 -14.76 14.94
N THR A 488 -33.90 -14.01 13.92
CA THR A 488 -34.39 -14.15 12.54
C THR A 488 -33.48 -15.04 11.69
N PHE A 489 -32.16 -14.90 11.87
CA PHE A 489 -31.13 -15.50 11.02
C PHE A 489 -30.18 -16.44 11.78
N GLY A 490 -30.34 -16.57 13.10
CA GLY A 490 -29.48 -17.41 13.94
C GLY A 490 -28.04 -16.88 14.06
N THR A 491 -27.84 -15.57 13.87
CA THR A 491 -26.54 -14.92 14.10
C THR A 491 -26.70 -13.46 14.48
N SER A 492 -25.85 -13.03 15.40
CA SER A 492 -25.63 -11.65 15.82
C SER A 492 -24.37 -11.05 15.21
N LYS A 493 -23.71 -11.74 14.28
CA LYS A 493 -22.50 -11.28 13.60
C LYS A 493 -22.79 -10.94 12.14
N VAL A 494 -22.41 -9.73 11.72
CA VAL A 494 -22.55 -9.30 10.32
C VAL A 494 -21.69 -10.15 9.38
N SER A 495 -20.50 -10.57 9.85
CA SER A 495 -19.60 -11.45 9.10
C SER A 495 -20.24 -12.76 8.64
N ASP A 496 -21.22 -13.28 9.38
CA ASP A 496 -21.84 -14.57 9.08
C ASP A 496 -22.84 -14.50 7.92
N PHE A 497 -23.20 -13.30 7.45
CA PHE A 497 -23.99 -13.12 6.23
C PHE A 497 -23.14 -13.27 4.97
N VAL A 498 -21.84 -13.02 5.04
CA VAL A 498 -20.95 -13.06 3.87
C VAL A 498 -20.76 -14.50 3.39
N ASN A 499 -20.97 -14.75 2.10
CA ASN A 499 -20.83 -16.07 1.47
C ASN A 499 -21.64 -17.18 2.15
N SER A 500 -22.84 -16.86 2.66
CA SER A 500 -23.73 -17.82 3.32
C SER A 500 -25.18 -17.70 2.86
N ASP A 501 -25.96 -18.75 3.09
CA ASP A 501 -27.41 -18.78 2.81
C ASP A 501 -28.19 -17.66 3.52
N LYS A 502 -27.60 -17.04 4.56
CA LYS A 502 -28.24 -15.95 5.32
C LYS A 502 -28.37 -14.67 4.51
N LEU A 503 -27.45 -14.38 3.58
CA LEU A 503 -27.58 -13.23 2.69
C LEU A 503 -28.73 -13.41 1.70
N ASP A 504 -28.87 -14.63 1.15
CA ASP A 504 -29.99 -14.99 0.29
C ASP A 504 -31.31 -14.90 1.06
N GLU A 505 -31.33 -15.37 2.31
CA GLU A 505 -32.50 -15.27 3.18
C GLU A 505 -32.86 -13.81 3.50
N LEU A 506 -31.87 -12.98 3.86
CA LEU A 506 -32.05 -11.55 4.10
C LEU A 506 -32.64 -10.86 2.87
N THR A 507 -32.06 -11.09 1.70
CA THR A 507 -32.50 -10.52 0.43
C THR A 507 -33.94 -10.93 0.11
N ARG A 508 -34.27 -12.22 0.27
CA ARG A 508 -35.63 -12.73 0.01
C ARG A 508 -36.65 -12.13 0.96
N ARG A 509 -36.37 -12.12 2.26
CA ARG A 509 -37.25 -11.55 3.29
C ARG A 509 -37.46 -10.06 3.05
N PHE A 510 -36.40 -9.32 2.75
CA PHE A 510 -36.48 -7.89 2.46
C PHE A 510 -37.41 -7.60 1.28
N LEU A 511 -37.21 -8.28 0.14
CA LEU A 511 -38.04 -8.09 -1.04
C LEU A 511 -39.51 -8.49 -0.81
N MET A 512 -39.75 -9.52 0.01
CA MET A 512 -41.09 -9.95 0.40
C MET A 512 -41.79 -8.87 1.24
N PHE A 513 -41.14 -8.37 2.29
CA PHE A 513 -41.73 -7.35 3.18
C PHE A 513 -41.88 -6.00 2.49
N SER A 514 -40.93 -5.59 1.64
CA SER A 514 -41.04 -4.38 0.83
C SER A 514 -42.24 -4.43 -0.12
N ALA A 515 -42.51 -5.58 -0.74
CA ALA A 515 -43.67 -5.76 -1.60
C ALA A 515 -45.00 -5.60 -0.84
N ILE A 516 -45.07 -6.07 0.41
CA ILE A 516 -46.26 -5.92 1.27
C ILE A 516 -46.48 -4.45 1.65
N GLY A 517 -45.42 -3.73 2.01
CA GLY A 517 -45.49 -2.29 2.31
C GLY A 517 -46.01 -1.47 1.12
N THR A 518 -45.59 -1.80 -0.10
CA THR A 518 -46.10 -1.15 -1.33
C THR A 518 -47.53 -1.55 -1.70
N ALA A 519 -47.99 -2.75 -1.31
CA ALA A 519 -49.36 -3.19 -1.56
C ALA A 519 -50.37 -2.47 -0.66
N GLN A 520 -50.00 -2.13 0.58
CA GLN A 520 -50.89 -1.40 1.51
C GLN A 520 -51.08 0.07 1.14
N SER A 521 -50.11 0.72 0.50
CA SER A 521 -50.23 2.11 0.03
C SER A 521 -51.07 2.25 -1.27
N GLY A 522 -51.32 1.14 -1.98
CA GLY A 522 -52.23 1.09 -3.13
C GLY A 522 -53.71 0.86 -2.78
N PHE A 523 -54.02 0.38 -1.58
CA PHE A 523 -55.40 0.14 -1.11
C PHE A 523 -55.85 1.24 -0.15
N THR A 524 -56.24 2.39 -0.70
CA THR A 524 -57.04 3.35 0.09
C THR A 524 -58.47 2.82 0.24
N PRO A 525 -59.19 3.11 1.33
CA PRO A 525 -60.62 2.81 1.44
C PRO A 525 -61.44 3.34 0.25
N ALA A 526 -60.98 4.44 -0.37
CA ALA A 526 -61.53 4.99 -1.60
C ALA A 526 -61.36 4.06 -2.81
N SER A 527 -60.22 3.38 -2.97
CA SER A 527 -59.99 2.40 -4.03
C SER A 527 -60.80 1.11 -3.83
N ALA A 528 -60.99 0.66 -2.59
CA ALA A 528 -61.89 -0.44 -2.26
C ALA A 528 -63.35 -0.08 -2.56
N ALA A 529 -63.80 1.12 -2.19
CA ALA A 529 -65.13 1.63 -2.51
C ALA A 529 -65.36 1.77 -4.02
N LEU A 530 -64.36 2.24 -4.79
CA LEU A 530 -64.46 2.37 -6.25
C LEU A 530 -64.53 1.02 -6.96
N SER A 531 -63.86 -0.02 -6.44
CA SER A 531 -63.95 -1.39 -6.95
C SER A 531 -65.31 -2.05 -6.69
N ILE A 532 -65.98 -1.66 -5.60
CA ILE A 532 -67.33 -2.11 -5.26
C ILE A 532 -68.38 -1.34 -6.08
N LEU A 533 -68.22 -0.02 -6.25
CA LEU A 533 -69.09 0.81 -7.09
C LEU A 533 -69.01 0.44 -8.58
N SER A 534 -67.83 0.11 -9.09
CA SER A 534 -67.65 -0.32 -10.50
C SER A 534 -68.16 -1.73 -10.77
N ARG A 535 -68.24 -2.61 -9.75
CA ARG A 535 -68.87 -3.93 -9.87
C ARG A 535 -70.39 -3.93 -9.67
N GLY A 536 -70.96 -2.86 -9.12
CA GLY A 536 -72.41 -2.70 -8.94
C GLY A 536 -73.13 -2.06 -10.13
N ALA A 537 -72.41 -1.68 -11.19
CA ALA A 537 -72.94 -0.98 -12.38
C ALA A 537 -72.83 -1.83 -13.66
N SER A 538 -72.92 -3.16 -13.54
CA SER A 538 -73.04 -4.11 -14.66
C SER A 538 -74.44 -4.67 -14.74
#